data_AF-A0A2E7EJR5-F1
#
_entry.id   AF-A0A2E7EJR5-F1
#
_cell.length_a   1.000
_cell.length_b   1.000
_cell.length_c   1.000
_cell.angle_alpha   90.00
_cell.angle_beta   90.00
_cell.angle_gamma   90.00
#
_symmetry.space_group_name_H-M   'P 1'
#
loop_
_entity.id
_entity.type
_entity.pdbx_description
1 polymer ?
#
loop_
_entity_poly.entity_id
_entity_poly.type
_entity_poly.pdbx_seq_one_letter_code
_entity_poly.pdbx_strand_id
1 'polypeptide(L)'
;MLDWIKNFLEVDRGNSEPTLNPQVRVLLFESLRDCSRVYRAASYVVAHEYPEQMNGNVDSFLEYMEDLHRGLIIKLLVDVAQSDRYWNVAECGAAEMILKYAKKVKVDQRNLEETLRSVAERASKLKWQSLLKPFIEMPPLRKKLSEVIGIALRIANLITKADGEVQTPKATTIRRLQAEFQQLAKQRNPRQKEPGRQTPAPTGRDTTSGNQKIGTHDADLELAEAAPKEELIPEERKQRLDEAMKALGKLVVLALVKEDIRELINFLKIESARESRNLATPQVSLHTVFEGNPRTGKRRWLEFWPIFFVA
;
A
#
# COMPACT_ATOMS: atom_id res chain seq x y z
N MET A 1 -22.34 -19.86 -1.49
CA MET A 1 -21.63 -18.67 -0.93
C MET A 1 -20.15 -18.65 -1.32
N LEU A 2 -19.47 -19.80 -1.38
CA LEU A 2 -18.06 -19.91 -1.80
C LEU A 2 -17.91 -20.45 -3.24
N ASP A 3 -18.94 -20.29 -4.07
CA ASP A 3 -18.99 -20.87 -5.42
C ASP A 3 -17.98 -20.21 -6.36
N TRP A 4 -17.59 -18.96 -6.06
CA TRP A 4 -16.52 -18.25 -6.75
C TRP A 4 -15.15 -18.93 -6.62
N ILE A 5 -14.90 -19.71 -5.55
CA ILE A 5 -13.61 -20.40 -5.36
C ILE A 5 -13.44 -21.49 -6.41
N LYS A 6 -14.52 -22.20 -6.75
CA LYS A 6 -14.50 -23.19 -7.83
C LYS A 6 -14.19 -22.51 -9.16
N ASN A 7 -14.90 -21.42 -9.47
CA ASN A 7 -14.65 -20.64 -10.67
C ASN A 7 -13.20 -20.12 -10.72
N PHE A 8 -12.66 -19.61 -9.60
CA PHE A 8 -11.26 -19.19 -9.50
C PHE A 8 -10.25 -20.32 -9.79
N LEU A 9 -10.57 -21.56 -9.38
CA LEU A 9 -9.71 -22.73 -9.62
C LEU A 9 -9.90 -23.31 -11.02
N GLU A 10 -11.11 -23.24 -11.57
CA GLU A 10 -11.53 -23.81 -12.86
C GLU A 10 -11.22 -22.91 -14.06
N VAL A 11 -10.93 -21.62 -13.85
CA VAL A 11 -10.44 -20.72 -14.92
C VAL A 11 -9.22 -21.36 -15.57
N ASP A 12 -9.38 -21.79 -16.82
CA ASP A 12 -8.31 -22.42 -17.60
C ASP A 12 -7.15 -21.44 -17.74
N ARG A 13 -6.05 -21.77 -17.06
CA ARG A 13 -4.88 -20.90 -16.97
C ARG A 13 -3.96 -21.08 -18.17
N GLY A 14 -4.18 -22.11 -19.00
CA GLY A 14 -3.18 -22.58 -19.96
C GLY A 14 -1.81 -22.77 -19.31
N ASN A 15 -0.77 -23.01 -20.10
CA ASN A 15 0.63 -22.96 -19.61
C ASN A 15 1.15 -21.52 -19.43
N SER A 16 0.25 -20.53 -19.36
CA SER A 16 0.55 -19.10 -19.40
C SER A 16 0.25 -18.47 -18.03
N GLU A 17 1.22 -17.77 -17.44
CA GLU A 17 1.05 -17.06 -16.18
C GLU A 17 -0.19 -16.11 -16.25
N PRO A 18 -1.06 -16.03 -15.22
CA PRO A 18 -2.29 -15.24 -15.29
C PRO A 18 -1.98 -13.79 -15.68
N THR A 19 -2.48 -13.37 -16.84
CA THR A 19 -2.15 -12.09 -17.45
C THR A 19 -3.00 -10.98 -16.84
N LEU A 20 -2.71 -10.63 -15.59
CA LEU A 20 -3.08 -9.31 -15.06
C LEU A 20 -2.40 -8.26 -15.95
N ASN A 21 -3.17 -7.25 -16.38
CA ASN A 21 -2.63 -6.14 -17.16
C ASN A 21 -1.38 -5.58 -16.44
N PRO A 22 -0.24 -5.41 -17.15
CA PRO A 22 1.02 -5.00 -16.53
C PRO A 22 0.88 -3.70 -15.71
N GLN A 23 0.16 -2.70 -16.23
CA GLN A 23 -0.09 -1.43 -15.53
C GLN A 23 -0.93 -1.64 -14.27
N VAL A 24 -2.00 -2.45 -14.36
CA VAL A 24 -2.84 -2.76 -13.20
C VAL A 24 -2.04 -3.49 -12.13
N ARG A 25 -1.12 -4.38 -12.51
CA ARG A 25 -0.22 -5.06 -11.56
C ARG A 25 0.61 -4.07 -10.75
N VAL A 26 1.27 -3.12 -11.40
CA VAL A 26 2.08 -2.10 -10.70
C VAL A 26 1.20 -1.24 -9.80
N LEU A 27 0.10 -0.72 -10.32
CA LEU A 27 -0.82 0.11 -9.53
C LEU A 27 -1.41 -0.64 -8.34
N LEU A 28 -1.72 -1.93 -8.49
CA LEU A 28 -2.20 -2.77 -7.40
C LEU A 28 -1.11 -2.98 -6.36
N PHE A 29 0.13 -3.28 -6.77
CA PHE A 29 1.27 -3.40 -5.86
C PHE A 29 1.47 -2.12 -5.04
N GLU A 30 1.53 -0.97 -5.70
CA GLU A 30 1.71 0.33 -5.07
C GLU A 30 0.58 0.63 -4.08
N SER A 31 -0.66 0.33 -4.45
CA SER A 31 -1.83 0.54 -3.58
C SER A 31 -1.79 -0.36 -2.34
N LEU A 32 -1.32 -1.61 -2.47
CA LEU A 32 -1.15 -2.52 -1.34
C LEU A 32 -0.06 -2.01 -0.38
N ARG A 33 1.08 -1.56 -0.93
CA ARG A 33 2.18 -0.99 -0.16
C ARG A 33 1.77 0.31 0.52
N ASP A 34 1.08 1.21 -0.17
CA ASP A 34 0.54 2.44 0.40
C ASP A 34 -0.41 2.14 1.57
N CYS A 35 -1.27 1.12 1.42
CA CYS A 35 -2.13 0.69 2.51
C CYS A 35 -1.30 0.23 3.72
N SER A 36 -0.30 -0.64 3.51
CA SER A 36 0.61 -1.09 4.57
C SER A 36 1.32 0.08 5.27
N ARG A 37 1.83 1.04 4.48
CA ARG A 37 2.50 2.24 4.98
C ARG A 37 1.61 3.07 5.89
N VAL A 38 0.32 3.23 5.59
CA VAL A 38 -0.59 3.99 6.46
C VAL A 38 -0.79 3.28 7.81
N TYR A 39 -0.95 1.96 7.82
CA TYR A 39 -1.07 1.19 9.07
C TYR A 39 0.22 1.18 9.88
N ARG A 40 1.37 0.99 9.22
CA ARG A 40 2.69 1.07 9.84
C ARG A 40 2.93 2.48 10.40
N ALA A 41 2.73 3.55 9.63
CA ALA A 41 2.91 4.91 10.12
C ALA A 41 2.00 5.23 11.32
N ALA A 42 0.76 4.71 11.31
CA ALA A 42 -0.15 4.85 12.43
C ALA A 42 0.36 4.20 13.72
N SER A 43 1.03 3.04 13.65
CA SER A 43 1.63 2.41 14.85
C SER A 43 2.70 3.31 15.48
N TYR A 44 3.52 3.98 14.66
CA TYR A 44 4.56 4.89 15.15
C TYR A 44 3.98 6.15 15.78
N VAL A 45 2.97 6.76 15.14
CA VAL A 45 2.31 7.96 15.69
C VAL A 45 1.75 7.65 17.08
N VAL A 46 1.04 6.51 17.25
CA VAL A 46 0.51 6.13 18.57
C VAL A 46 1.65 5.82 19.53
N ALA A 47 2.70 5.11 19.11
CA ALA A 47 3.82 4.76 19.98
C ALA A 47 4.60 5.96 20.52
N HIS A 48 4.71 7.05 19.75
CA HIS A 48 5.51 8.22 20.13
C HIS A 48 4.67 9.32 20.78
N GLU A 49 3.44 9.54 20.29
CA GLU A 49 2.62 10.68 20.73
C GLU A 49 1.58 10.30 21.78
N TYR A 50 1.14 9.03 21.83
CA TYR A 50 0.04 8.56 22.68
C TYR A 50 0.25 7.12 23.19
N PRO A 51 1.36 6.83 23.90
CA PRO A 51 1.70 5.47 24.31
C PRO A 51 0.66 4.83 25.23
N GLU A 52 -0.13 5.63 25.96
CA GLU A 52 -1.23 5.18 26.82
C GLU A 52 -2.42 4.56 26.06
N GLN A 53 -2.52 4.77 24.75
CA GLN A 53 -3.56 4.15 23.91
C GLN A 53 -3.15 2.79 23.35
N MET A 54 -1.89 2.36 23.56
CA MET A 54 -1.42 1.05 23.14
C MET A 54 -1.65 0.01 24.23
N ASN A 55 -2.19 -1.15 23.82
CA ASN A 55 -2.15 -2.34 24.66
C ASN A 55 -0.91 -3.14 24.29
N GLY A 56 0.04 -3.28 25.22
CA GLY A 56 1.29 -4.02 25.01
C GLY A 56 2.47 -3.14 24.60
N ASN A 57 3.47 -3.74 23.96
CA ASN A 57 4.67 -3.04 23.50
C ASN A 57 4.53 -2.59 22.03
N VAL A 58 5.46 -1.74 21.57
CA VAL A 58 5.45 -1.17 20.21
C VAL A 58 5.44 -2.27 19.13
N ASP A 59 6.21 -3.34 19.33
CA ASP A 59 6.31 -4.43 18.36
C ASP A 59 4.98 -5.20 18.23
N SER A 60 4.35 -5.55 19.34
CA SER A 60 3.04 -6.21 19.36
C SER A 60 1.93 -5.34 18.76
N PHE A 61 2.00 -4.02 18.96
CA PHE A 61 1.05 -3.09 18.36
C PHE A 61 1.29 -2.94 16.85
N LEU A 62 2.55 -2.93 16.40
CA LEU A 62 2.90 -2.95 14.98
C LEU A 62 2.39 -4.22 14.30
N GLU A 63 2.61 -5.40 14.90
CA GLU A 63 2.07 -6.67 14.39
C GLU A 63 0.55 -6.64 14.29
N TYR A 64 -0.13 -6.13 15.31
CA TYR A 64 -1.57 -5.92 15.28
C TYR A 64 -2.00 -5.02 14.10
N MET A 65 -1.30 -3.91 13.85
CA MET A 65 -1.60 -3.01 12.72
C MET A 65 -1.33 -3.69 11.36
N GLU A 66 -0.27 -4.50 11.24
CA GLU A 66 -0.04 -5.31 10.04
C GLU A 66 -1.14 -6.34 9.79
N ASP A 67 -1.62 -6.99 10.84
CA ASP A 67 -2.68 -7.98 10.74
C ASP A 67 -4.03 -7.35 10.38
N LEU A 68 -4.33 -6.14 10.88
CA LEU A 68 -5.49 -5.37 10.44
C LEU A 68 -5.39 -5.00 8.94
N HIS A 69 -4.22 -4.57 8.48
CA HIS A 69 -3.97 -4.30 7.07
C HIS A 69 -4.20 -5.56 6.20
N ARG A 70 -3.62 -6.71 6.59
CA ARG A 70 -3.84 -8.00 5.89
C ARG A 70 -5.31 -8.39 5.89
N GLY A 71 -5.98 -8.25 7.02
CA GLY A 71 -7.42 -8.48 7.16
C GLY A 71 -8.24 -7.59 6.23
N LEU A 72 -7.86 -6.31 6.07
CA LEU A 72 -8.51 -5.36 5.18
C LEU A 72 -8.41 -5.79 3.72
N ILE A 73 -7.21 -6.09 3.22
CA ILE A 73 -7.01 -6.45 1.81
C ILE A 73 -7.64 -7.80 1.47
N ILE A 74 -7.61 -8.77 2.39
CA ILE A 74 -8.29 -10.06 2.21
C ILE A 74 -9.81 -9.87 2.23
N LYS A 75 -10.35 -9.03 3.14
CA LYS A 75 -11.78 -8.73 3.17
C LYS A 75 -12.25 -8.06 1.88
N LEU A 76 -11.48 -7.10 1.37
CA LEU A 76 -11.75 -6.44 0.08
C LEU A 76 -11.80 -7.46 -1.05
N LEU A 77 -10.80 -8.33 -1.14
CA LEU A 77 -10.77 -9.41 -2.12
C LEU A 77 -12.02 -10.28 -2.05
N VAL A 78 -12.38 -10.76 -0.86
CA VAL A 78 -13.53 -11.66 -0.68
C VAL A 78 -14.86 -10.97 -0.97
N ASP A 79 -15.02 -9.70 -0.60
CA ASP A 79 -16.24 -8.95 -0.88
C ASP A 79 -16.43 -8.64 -2.36
N VAL A 80 -15.33 -8.36 -3.07
CA VAL A 80 -15.33 -8.26 -4.52
C VAL A 80 -15.66 -9.63 -5.12
N ALA A 81 -15.04 -10.70 -4.63
CA ALA A 81 -15.26 -12.07 -5.11
C ALA A 81 -16.66 -12.61 -4.93
N GLN A 82 -17.33 -12.26 -3.84
CA GLN A 82 -18.70 -12.70 -3.60
C GLN A 82 -19.73 -11.95 -4.43
N SER A 83 -19.38 -10.74 -4.86
CA SER A 83 -20.27 -9.91 -5.66
C SER A 83 -20.25 -10.31 -7.14
N ASP A 84 -19.09 -10.75 -7.63
CA ASP A 84 -18.94 -11.26 -8.99
C ASP A 84 -18.90 -12.78 -9.00
N ARG A 85 -19.90 -13.41 -9.62
CA ARG A 85 -19.94 -14.88 -9.75
C ARG A 85 -19.03 -15.36 -10.88
N TYR A 86 -18.44 -14.48 -11.69
CA TYR A 86 -17.59 -14.85 -12.81
C TYR A 86 -16.22 -14.18 -12.67
N TRP A 87 -15.19 -14.99 -12.43
CA TRP A 87 -13.82 -14.54 -12.33
C TRP A 87 -13.12 -14.72 -13.67
N ASN A 88 -12.60 -13.65 -14.25
CA ASN A 88 -11.77 -13.78 -15.44
C ASN A 88 -10.29 -13.99 -15.08
N VAL A 89 -9.45 -14.29 -16.09
CA VAL A 89 -8.02 -14.58 -15.91
C VAL A 89 -7.28 -13.40 -15.26
N ALA A 90 -7.62 -12.16 -15.60
CA ALA A 90 -6.97 -10.97 -15.06
C ALA A 90 -7.33 -10.76 -13.58
N GLU A 91 -8.60 -10.93 -13.21
CA GLU A 91 -9.06 -10.87 -11.83
C GLU A 91 -8.39 -11.96 -10.99
N CYS A 92 -8.32 -13.20 -11.50
CA CYS A 92 -7.59 -14.28 -10.84
C CYS A 92 -6.13 -13.89 -10.57
N GLY A 93 -5.47 -13.22 -11.52
CA GLY A 93 -4.13 -12.66 -11.34
C GLY A 93 -4.04 -11.62 -10.23
N ALA A 94 -5.01 -10.71 -10.12
CA ALA A 94 -5.08 -9.71 -9.04
C ALA A 94 -5.30 -10.39 -7.66
N ALA A 95 -6.17 -11.39 -7.58
CA ALA A 95 -6.40 -12.15 -6.35
C ALA A 95 -5.15 -12.91 -5.89
N GLU A 96 -4.48 -13.59 -6.82
CA GLU A 96 -3.22 -14.28 -6.50
C GLU A 96 -2.17 -13.33 -5.95
N MET A 97 -2.06 -12.14 -6.55
CA MET A 97 -1.13 -11.11 -6.09
C MET A 97 -1.45 -10.68 -4.65
N ILE A 98 -2.72 -10.40 -4.34
CA ILE A 98 -3.14 -10.02 -2.99
C ILE A 98 -2.89 -11.15 -2.00
N LEU A 99 -3.17 -12.40 -2.37
CA LEU A 99 -2.97 -13.56 -1.50
C LEU A 99 -1.49 -13.83 -1.23
N LYS A 100 -0.63 -13.72 -2.25
CA LYS A 100 0.84 -13.84 -2.12
C LYS A 100 1.39 -12.70 -1.26
N TYR A 101 0.86 -11.49 -1.41
CA TYR A 101 1.26 -10.35 -0.61
C TYR A 101 0.80 -10.48 0.86
N ALA A 102 -0.43 -10.92 1.09
CA ALA A 102 -0.99 -11.06 2.43
C ALA A 102 -0.39 -12.24 3.21
N LYS A 103 -0.02 -13.34 2.53
CA LYS A 103 0.62 -14.49 3.16
C LYS A 103 2.14 -14.31 3.16
N LYS A 104 2.74 -14.18 4.35
CA LYS A 104 4.19 -14.36 4.56
C LYS A 104 4.67 -15.82 4.30
N VAL A 105 3.81 -16.72 3.80
CA VAL A 105 4.08 -18.17 3.64
C VAL A 105 3.70 -18.65 2.23
N LYS A 106 4.54 -19.50 1.64
CA LYS A 106 4.31 -20.16 0.34
C LYS A 106 3.01 -20.96 0.39
N VAL A 107 2.10 -20.70 -0.55
CA VAL A 107 0.87 -21.49 -0.70
C VAL A 107 1.23 -22.78 -1.43
N ASP A 108 1.07 -23.91 -0.76
CA ASP A 108 1.14 -25.23 -1.42
C ASP A 108 -0.08 -25.40 -2.33
N GLN A 109 0.14 -25.70 -3.61
CA GLN A 109 -0.91 -25.90 -4.59
C GLN A 109 -1.84 -27.08 -4.20
N ARG A 110 -1.33 -28.07 -3.46
CA ARG A 110 -2.08 -29.27 -3.07
C ARG A 110 -3.21 -28.98 -2.09
N ASN A 111 -3.15 -27.88 -1.33
CA ASN A 111 -4.20 -27.48 -0.39
C ASN A 111 -4.74 -26.06 -0.61
N LEU A 112 -4.60 -25.54 -1.82
CA LEU A 112 -4.99 -24.19 -2.17
C LEU A 112 -6.50 -23.97 -1.97
N GLU A 113 -7.34 -24.92 -2.41
CA GLU A 113 -8.80 -24.78 -2.31
C GLU A 113 -9.27 -24.68 -0.86
N GLU A 114 -8.87 -25.61 0.02
CA GLU A 114 -9.27 -25.61 1.44
C GLU A 114 -8.74 -24.36 2.15
N THR A 115 -7.51 -23.95 1.84
CA THR A 115 -6.94 -22.72 2.39
C THR A 115 -7.71 -21.49 1.93
N LEU A 116 -8.11 -21.41 0.66
CA LEU A 116 -8.95 -20.32 0.16
C LEU A 116 -10.33 -20.32 0.80
N ARG A 117 -10.94 -21.49 0.97
CA ARG A 117 -12.25 -21.63 1.64
C ARG A 117 -12.20 -21.13 3.07
N SER A 118 -11.20 -21.57 3.84
CA SER A 118 -11.04 -21.14 5.23
C SER A 118 -10.73 -19.64 5.36
N VAL A 119 -9.86 -19.10 4.50
CA VAL A 119 -9.57 -17.65 4.47
C VAL A 119 -10.82 -16.85 4.09
N ALA A 120 -11.56 -17.28 3.08
CA ALA A 120 -12.78 -16.61 2.62
C ALA A 120 -13.89 -16.65 3.67
N GLU A 121 -14.09 -17.77 4.36
CA GLU A 121 -15.10 -17.89 5.41
C GLU A 121 -14.75 -17.03 6.63
N ARG A 122 -13.48 -16.97 7.02
CA ARG A 122 -13.03 -16.09 8.09
C ARG A 122 -13.21 -14.62 7.70
N ALA A 123 -12.82 -14.27 6.47
CA ALA A 123 -12.95 -12.92 5.97
C ALA A 123 -14.41 -12.48 5.86
N SER A 124 -15.34 -13.31 5.39
CA SER A 124 -16.75 -12.93 5.27
C SER A 124 -17.39 -12.56 6.61
N LYS A 125 -16.89 -13.11 7.72
CA LYS A 125 -17.32 -12.80 9.10
C LYS A 125 -16.69 -11.53 9.66
N LEU A 126 -15.60 -11.02 9.06
CA LEU A 126 -14.95 -9.79 9.51
C LEU A 126 -15.82 -8.57 9.20
N LYS A 127 -15.84 -7.62 10.13
CA LYS A 127 -16.53 -6.33 9.97
C LYS A 127 -15.52 -5.25 9.63
N TRP A 128 -15.89 -4.33 8.74
CA TRP A 128 -15.05 -3.17 8.40
C TRP A 128 -14.74 -2.30 9.62
N GLN A 129 -15.69 -2.16 10.56
CA GLN A 129 -15.46 -1.46 11.83
C GLN A 129 -14.27 -2.04 12.60
N SER A 130 -14.13 -3.37 12.63
CA SER A 130 -13.07 -4.04 13.38
C SER A 130 -11.69 -3.79 12.76
N LEU A 131 -11.63 -3.78 11.43
CA LEU A 131 -10.38 -3.56 10.68
C LEU A 131 -9.92 -2.10 10.72
N LEU A 132 -10.88 -1.18 10.74
CA LEU A 132 -10.62 0.26 10.80
C LEU A 132 -10.69 0.82 12.23
N LYS A 133 -10.85 -0.03 13.24
CA LYS A 133 -11.08 0.36 14.64
C LYS A 133 -10.06 1.39 15.15
N PRO A 134 -8.74 1.21 14.96
CA PRO A 134 -7.75 2.20 15.41
C PRO A 134 -7.97 3.59 14.79
N PHE A 135 -8.34 3.65 13.51
CA PHE A 135 -8.58 4.91 12.80
C PHE A 135 -9.91 5.58 13.17
N ILE A 136 -10.87 4.81 13.71
CA ILE A 136 -12.17 5.33 14.16
C ILE A 136 -12.07 5.84 15.60
N GLU A 137 -11.47 5.04 16.48
CA GLU A 137 -11.50 5.27 17.93
C GLU A 137 -10.34 6.13 18.43
N MET A 138 -9.14 5.97 17.87
CA MET A 138 -7.94 6.67 18.39
C MET A 138 -7.88 8.10 17.84
N PRO A 139 -7.96 9.14 18.69
CA PRO A 139 -7.89 10.54 18.28
C PRO A 139 -6.78 10.91 17.28
N PRO A 140 -5.52 10.46 17.44
CA PRO A 140 -4.44 10.82 16.51
C PRO A 140 -4.64 10.25 15.09
N LEU A 141 -5.28 9.09 14.98
CA LEU A 141 -5.42 8.37 13.71
C LEU A 141 -6.65 8.78 12.91
N ARG A 142 -7.59 9.51 13.51
CA ARG A 142 -8.85 9.92 12.86
C ARG A 142 -8.64 10.67 11.55
N LYS A 143 -7.57 11.46 11.43
CA LYS A 143 -7.24 12.19 10.19
C LYS A 143 -6.82 11.26 9.04
N LYS A 144 -6.29 10.07 9.37
CA LYS A 144 -5.84 9.06 8.39
C LYS A 144 -6.96 8.11 7.94
N LEU A 145 -8.13 8.15 8.55
CA LEU A 145 -9.25 7.29 8.16
C LEU A 145 -9.64 7.48 6.68
N SER A 146 -9.75 8.73 6.22
CA SER A 146 -10.08 9.04 4.81
C SER A 146 -9.01 8.53 3.84
N GLU A 147 -7.74 8.55 4.26
CA GLU A 147 -6.61 8.06 3.48
C GLU A 147 -6.72 6.54 3.27
N VAL A 148 -6.94 5.77 4.35
CA VAL A 148 -7.13 4.31 4.29
C VAL A 148 -8.34 3.94 3.44
N ILE A 149 -9.47 4.64 3.61
CA ILE A 149 -10.69 4.41 2.81
C ILE A 149 -10.43 4.65 1.32
N GLY A 150 -9.73 5.74 0.98
CA GLY A 150 -9.38 6.05 -0.41
C GLY A 150 -8.52 4.96 -1.04
N ILE A 151 -7.52 4.46 -0.32
CA ILE A 151 -6.65 3.36 -0.78
C ILE A 151 -7.45 2.05 -0.92
N ALA A 152 -8.30 1.71 0.05
CA ALA A 152 -9.15 0.53 0.01
C ALA A 152 -10.07 0.51 -1.23
N LEU A 153 -10.68 1.66 -1.55
CA LEU A 153 -11.50 1.82 -2.75
C LEU A 153 -10.67 1.73 -4.03
N ARG A 154 -9.44 2.25 -4.04
CA ARG A 154 -8.52 2.11 -5.18
C ARG A 154 -8.20 0.63 -5.43
N ILE A 155 -7.84 -0.12 -4.39
CA ILE A 155 -7.60 -1.57 -4.47
C ILE A 155 -8.82 -2.29 -5.01
N ALA A 156 -10.01 -2.04 -4.46
CA ALA A 156 -11.25 -2.66 -4.93
C ALA A 156 -11.54 -2.36 -6.41
N ASN A 157 -11.30 -1.12 -6.85
CA ASN A 157 -11.45 -0.73 -8.24
C ASN A 157 -10.43 -1.43 -9.16
N LEU A 158 -9.19 -1.61 -8.71
CA LEU A 158 -8.17 -2.31 -9.50
C LEU A 158 -8.46 -3.81 -9.63
N ILE A 159 -9.02 -4.44 -8.57
CA ILE A 159 -9.47 -5.83 -8.66
C ILE A 159 -10.64 -5.94 -9.65
N THR A 160 -11.66 -5.10 -9.52
CA THR A 160 -12.85 -5.16 -10.38
C THR A 160 -12.57 -4.79 -11.85
N LYS A 161 -11.52 -4.01 -12.11
CA LYS A 161 -11.12 -3.57 -13.46
C LYS A 161 -9.83 -4.22 -13.93
N ALA A 162 -9.52 -5.42 -13.44
CA ALA A 162 -8.24 -6.08 -13.72
C ALA A 162 -7.98 -6.32 -15.23
N ASP A 163 -9.04 -6.46 -16.01
CA ASP A 163 -9.08 -6.64 -17.47
C ASP A 163 -9.21 -5.34 -18.27
N GLY A 164 -9.52 -4.21 -17.63
CA GLY A 164 -9.72 -2.91 -18.27
C GLY A 164 -11.15 -2.62 -18.76
N GLU A 165 -12.10 -3.55 -18.62
CA GLU A 165 -13.50 -3.36 -19.01
C GLU A 165 -14.44 -3.31 -17.80
N VAL A 166 -15.35 -2.32 -17.76
CA VAL A 166 -16.33 -2.20 -16.68
C VAL A 166 -17.60 -2.94 -17.06
N GLN A 167 -17.71 -4.21 -16.66
CA GLN A 167 -19.00 -4.90 -16.72
C GLN A 167 -19.94 -4.38 -15.61
N THR A 168 -21.24 -4.24 -15.95
CA THR A 168 -22.26 -3.57 -15.13
C THR A 168 -22.51 -4.14 -13.72
N PRO A 169 -22.30 -5.44 -13.40
CA PRO A 169 -22.47 -5.96 -12.03
C PRO A 169 -21.44 -5.39 -11.03
N LYS A 170 -20.22 -5.10 -11.49
CA LYS A 170 -19.07 -4.69 -10.67
C LYS A 170 -19.21 -3.28 -10.07
N ALA A 171 -20.02 -2.43 -10.71
CA ALA A 171 -20.31 -1.08 -10.21
C ALA A 171 -21.14 -1.09 -8.91
N THR A 172 -21.93 -2.14 -8.67
CA THR A 172 -22.78 -2.25 -7.47
C THR A 172 -21.96 -2.51 -6.22
N THR A 173 -20.92 -3.34 -6.30
CA THR A 173 -19.99 -3.63 -5.20
C THR A 173 -19.24 -2.39 -4.76
N ILE A 174 -18.70 -1.64 -5.72
CA ILE A 174 -17.97 -0.40 -5.42
C ILE A 174 -18.90 0.61 -4.74
N ARG A 175 -20.14 0.75 -5.23
CA ARG A 175 -21.15 1.62 -4.58
C ARG A 175 -21.50 1.16 -3.16
N ARG A 176 -21.63 -0.15 -2.93
CA ARG A 176 -21.87 -0.72 -1.58
C ARG A 176 -20.70 -0.41 -0.65
N LEU A 177 -19.46 -0.68 -1.06
CA LEU A 177 -18.26 -0.39 -0.28
C LEU A 177 -18.14 1.11 0.02
N GLN A 178 -18.41 1.96 -0.97
CA GLN A 178 -18.44 3.42 -0.80
C GLN A 178 -19.49 3.83 0.24
N ALA A 179 -20.71 3.29 0.18
CA ALA A 179 -21.78 3.60 1.12
C ALA A 179 -21.41 3.16 2.55
N GLU A 180 -20.89 1.94 2.72
CA GLU A 180 -20.44 1.42 4.02
C GLU A 180 -19.32 2.28 4.61
N PHE A 181 -18.28 2.59 3.83
CA PHE A 181 -17.17 3.44 4.29
C PHE A 181 -17.60 4.88 4.58
N GLN A 182 -18.53 5.44 3.81
CA GLN A 182 -19.11 6.75 4.10
C GLN A 182 -19.90 6.72 5.42
N GLN A 183 -20.64 5.66 5.71
CA GLN A 183 -21.34 5.51 6.99
C GLN A 183 -20.35 5.45 8.15
N LEU A 184 -19.26 4.70 8.02
CA LEU A 184 -18.19 4.66 9.04
C LEU A 184 -17.57 6.04 9.26
N ALA A 185 -17.29 6.79 8.19
CA ALA A 185 -16.77 8.14 8.29
C ALA A 185 -17.77 9.11 8.96
N LYS A 186 -19.08 8.90 8.77
CA LYS A 186 -20.16 9.70 9.39
C LYS A 186 -20.42 9.35 10.85
N GLN A 187 -20.12 8.12 11.29
CA GLN A 187 -20.18 7.72 12.71
C GLN A 187 -19.14 8.47 13.58
N ARG A 188 -18.33 9.35 12.99
CA ARG A 188 -17.54 10.36 13.68
C ARG A 188 -18.43 11.20 14.58
N ASN A 189 -18.35 10.95 15.88
CA ASN A 189 -19.05 11.71 16.91
C ASN A 189 -18.84 13.23 16.68
N PRO A 190 -19.88 14.05 16.45
CA PRO A 190 -19.71 15.48 16.13
C PRO A 190 -19.27 16.37 17.31
N ARG A 191 -18.78 15.79 18.42
CA ARG A 191 -18.59 16.52 19.69
C ARG A 191 -17.31 16.13 20.42
N GLN A 192 -16.17 16.57 19.89
CA GLN A 192 -15.05 17.00 20.73
C GLN A 192 -14.51 18.26 20.06
N LYS A 193 -14.96 19.43 20.56
CA LYS A 193 -14.20 20.66 20.42
C LYS A 193 -12.80 20.35 20.96
N GLU A 194 -11.79 20.51 20.13
CA GLU A 194 -10.41 20.61 20.59
C GLU A 194 -10.38 21.64 21.74
N PRO A 195 -9.74 21.36 22.90
CA PRO A 195 -9.49 22.39 23.90
C PRO A 195 -8.68 23.51 23.24
N GLY A 196 -9.20 24.73 23.35
CA GLY A 196 -8.89 25.83 22.46
C GLY A 196 -7.40 26.11 22.25
N ARG A 197 -6.99 26.09 20.98
CA ARG A 197 -5.98 27.05 20.53
C ARG A 197 -6.73 28.29 20.08
N GLN A 198 -6.70 29.34 20.89
CA GLN A 198 -7.25 30.64 20.52
C GLN A 198 -6.49 31.15 19.29
N THR A 199 -7.14 31.12 18.13
CA THR A 199 -6.78 31.99 17.01
C THR A 199 -7.47 33.34 17.25
N PRO A 200 -6.76 34.47 17.26
CA PRO A 200 -7.44 35.77 17.20
C PRO A 200 -8.20 35.88 15.88
N ALA A 201 -9.44 36.37 15.99
CA ALA A 201 -10.38 36.58 14.89
C ALA A 201 -9.89 37.64 13.89
N PRO A 202 -10.45 37.67 12.66
CA PRO A 202 -9.92 38.46 11.56
C PRO A 202 -10.43 39.90 11.62
N THR A 203 -9.52 40.87 11.42
CA THR A 203 -9.87 42.26 11.12
C THR A 203 -9.64 42.48 9.63
N GLY A 204 -10.71 42.61 8.85
CA GLY A 204 -10.67 43.28 7.54
C GLY A 204 -10.90 44.79 7.76
N ARG A 205 -10.48 45.71 6.92
CA ARG A 205 -9.79 45.75 5.62
C ARG A 205 -8.94 47.03 5.65
N ASP A 206 -7.86 47.07 4.88
CA ASP A 206 -7.74 48.13 3.87
C ASP A 206 -6.72 47.76 2.81
N THR A 207 -7.14 47.98 1.59
CA THR A 207 -6.43 47.81 0.33
C THR A 207 -5.41 48.92 0.15
N THR A 208 -4.14 48.61 -0.10
CA THR A 208 -3.31 49.43 -0.98
C THR A 208 -2.24 48.57 -1.65
N SER A 209 -2.18 48.73 -2.96
CA SER A 209 -1.18 48.21 -3.90
C SER A 209 0.25 48.51 -3.44
N GLY A 210 1.12 47.49 -3.46
CA GLY A 210 2.52 47.61 -3.06
C GLY A 210 3.32 46.42 -3.56
N ASN A 211 3.72 46.48 -4.82
CA ASN A 211 4.60 45.54 -5.49
C ASN A 211 5.96 45.47 -4.75
N GLN A 212 6.30 44.37 -4.08
CA GLN A 212 7.67 44.14 -3.62
C GLN A 212 8.05 42.65 -3.59
N LYS A 213 9.06 42.37 -4.43
CA LYS A 213 9.83 41.15 -4.62
C LYS A 213 10.13 40.42 -3.30
N ILE A 214 9.80 39.13 -3.24
CA ILE A 214 10.42 38.20 -2.28
C ILE A 214 11.48 37.42 -3.05
N GLY A 215 12.72 37.62 -2.60
CA GLY A 215 13.94 37.12 -3.22
C GLY A 215 14.03 35.60 -3.24
N THR A 216 14.52 35.13 -4.37
CA THR A 216 15.14 33.83 -4.58
C THR A 216 16.33 33.69 -3.63
N HIS A 217 16.24 32.75 -2.68
CA HIS A 217 17.44 32.11 -2.15
C HIS A 217 17.51 30.73 -2.81
N ASP A 218 18.08 30.74 -4.02
CA ASP A 218 18.73 29.58 -4.61
C ASP A 218 19.83 29.16 -3.63
N ALA A 219 19.60 28.06 -2.93
CA ALA A 219 20.64 27.27 -2.32
C ALA A 219 20.77 26.04 -3.19
N ASP A 220 21.76 26.10 -4.08
CA ASP A 220 22.20 25.04 -4.96
C ASP A 220 22.36 23.72 -4.17
N LEU A 221 21.37 22.84 -4.32
CA LEU A 221 21.55 21.42 -4.11
C LEU A 221 21.68 20.84 -5.50
N GLU A 222 22.93 20.73 -5.96
CA GLU A 222 23.30 19.96 -7.14
C GLU A 222 22.62 18.59 -7.04
N LEU A 223 21.61 18.40 -7.89
CA LEU A 223 21.03 17.11 -8.20
C LEU A 223 22.18 16.24 -8.69
N ALA A 224 22.55 15.25 -7.88
CA ALA A 224 23.52 14.24 -8.26
C ALA A 224 23.16 13.72 -9.65
N GLU A 225 24.05 14.03 -10.58
CA GLU A 225 24.03 13.63 -11.97
C GLU A 225 23.72 12.13 -12.06
N ALA A 226 22.80 11.77 -12.95
CA ALA A 226 22.39 10.38 -13.14
C ALA A 226 23.63 9.52 -13.40
N ALA A 227 23.92 8.60 -12.48
CA ALA A 227 25.03 7.68 -12.59
C ALA A 227 25.00 6.98 -13.97
N PRO A 228 26.16 6.78 -14.63
CA PRO A 228 26.23 6.09 -15.91
C PRO A 228 25.55 4.72 -15.83
N LYS A 229 24.74 4.39 -16.84
CA LYS A 229 24.20 3.03 -17.04
C LYS A 229 25.35 2.12 -17.49
N GLU A 230 26.25 1.77 -16.58
CA GLU A 230 27.17 0.65 -16.78
C GLU A 230 26.37 -0.65 -16.81
N GLU A 231 26.41 -1.36 -17.94
CA GLU A 231 25.85 -2.71 -18.07
C GLU A 231 26.67 -3.69 -17.24
N LEU A 232 26.36 -3.76 -15.95
CA LEU A 232 26.95 -4.73 -15.02
C LEU A 232 26.50 -6.15 -15.39
N ILE A 233 27.45 -7.09 -15.38
CA ILE A 233 27.14 -8.52 -15.52
C ILE A 233 26.24 -9.00 -14.36
N PRO A 234 25.36 -10.01 -14.58
CA PRO A 234 24.32 -10.38 -13.61
C PRO A 234 24.83 -10.72 -12.21
N GLU A 235 26.03 -11.30 -12.09
CA GLU A 235 26.61 -11.67 -10.80
C GLU A 235 27.13 -10.44 -10.03
N GLU A 236 27.73 -9.46 -10.72
CA GLU A 236 28.16 -8.19 -10.11
C GLU A 236 26.97 -7.32 -9.69
N ARG A 237 25.90 -7.32 -10.49
CA ARG A 237 24.63 -6.68 -10.15
C ARG A 237 24.05 -7.25 -8.85
N LYS A 238 24.02 -8.58 -8.73
CA LYS A 238 23.54 -9.26 -7.52
C LYS A 238 24.42 -8.96 -6.30
N GLN A 239 25.75 -8.97 -6.47
CA GLN A 239 26.68 -8.61 -5.40
C GLN A 239 26.50 -7.17 -4.93
N ARG A 240 26.40 -6.20 -5.86
CA ARG A 240 26.13 -4.79 -5.53
C ARG A 240 24.79 -4.62 -4.82
N LEU A 241 23.75 -5.34 -5.25
CA LEU A 241 22.45 -5.33 -4.59
C LEU A 241 22.55 -5.89 -3.16
N ASP A 242 23.22 -7.02 -2.97
CA ASP A 242 23.37 -7.65 -1.66
C ASP A 242 24.23 -6.79 -0.70
N GLU A 243 25.29 -6.15 -1.20
CA GLU A 243 26.11 -5.20 -0.45
C GLU A 243 25.31 -3.97 -0.03
N ALA A 244 24.53 -3.40 -0.95
CA ALA A 244 23.72 -2.23 -0.65
C ALA A 244 22.57 -2.57 0.32
N MET A 245 21.99 -3.77 0.21
CA MET A 245 21.02 -4.29 1.19
C MET A 245 21.65 -4.53 2.57
N LYS A 246 22.90 -5.01 2.63
CA LYS A 246 23.66 -5.12 3.90
C LYS A 246 23.96 -3.75 4.49
N ALA A 247 24.34 -2.78 3.67
CA ALA A 247 24.63 -1.41 4.11
C ALA A 247 23.36 -0.70 4.62
N LEU A 248 22.24 -0.86 3.92
CA LEU A 248 20.91 -0.45 4.38
C LEU A 248 20.56 -1.13 5.71
N GLY A 249 20.89 -2.42 5.85
CA GLY A 249 20.75 -3.21 7.07
C GLY A 249 21.40 -2.57 8.31
N LYS A 250 22.51 -1.84 8.16
CA LYS A 250 23.25 -1.20 9.27
C LYS A 250 22.57 0.06 9.83
N LEU A 251 21.57 0.64 9.15
CA LEU A 251 20.87 1.84 9.63
C LEU A 251 19.84 1.49 10.72
N VAL A 252 20.13 1.73 11.99
CA VAL A 252 19.28 1.28 13.13
C VAL A 252 17.91 1.94 13.14
N VAL A 253 17.84 3.24 12.81
CA VAL A 253 16.59 3.96 12.58
C VAL A 253 16.16 3.63 11.15
N LEU A 254 14.89 3.26 10.90
CA LEU A 254 14.26 3.02 9.56
C LEU A 254 13.85 1.57 9.26
N ALA A 255 13.59 0.72 10.26
CA ALA A 255 13.11 -0.65 10.07
C ALA A 255 11.93 -0.77 9.07
N LEU A 256 10.92 0.09 9.17
CA LEU A 256 9.78 0.09 8.22
C LEU A 256 10.20 0.36 6.78
N VAL A 257 11.06 1.36 6.58
CA VAL A 257 11.46 1.76 5.23
C VAL A 257 12.32 0.68 4.60
N LYS A 258 13.09 -0.08 5.41
CA LYS A 258 13.79 -1.27 4.91
C LYS A 258 12.83 -2.37 4.46
N GLU A 259 11.73 -2.59 5.17
CA GLU A 259 10.74 -3.59 4.76
C GLU A 259 10.04 -3.15 3.47
N ASP A 260 9.65 -1.89 3.36
CA ASP A 260 9.08 -1.31 2.14
C ASP A 260 10.05 -1.41 0.94
N ILE A 261 11.36 -1.18 1.17
CA ILE A 261 12.41 -1.38 0.15
C ILE A 261 12.50 -2.85 -0.26
N ARG A 262 12.53 -3.78 0.70
CA ARG A 262 12.62 -5.22 0.39
C ARG A 262 11.45 -5.67 -0.45
N GLU A 263 10.25 -5.25 -0.08
CA GLU A 263 9.02 -5.53 -0.83
C GLU A 263 9.13 -4.99 -2.26
N LEU A 264 9.57 -3.74 -2.44
CA LEU A 264 9.78 -3.14 -3.76
C LEU A 264 10.84 -3.87 -4.58
N ILE A 265 12.00 -4.19 -4.00
CA ILE A 265 13.07 -4.93 -4.70
C ILE A 265 12.59 -6.32 -5.12
N ASN A 266 11.88 -7.03 -4.24
CA ASN A 266 11.34 -8.34 -4.58
C ASN A 266 10.34 -8.25 -5.74
N PHE A 267 9.52 -7.21 -5.77
CA PHE A 267 8.64 -6.94 -6.90
C PHE A 267 9.42 -6.63 -8.19
N LEU A 268 10.43 -5.74 -8.15
CA LEU A 268 11.26 -5.39 -9.30
C LEU A 268 12.01 -6.61 -9.86
N LYS A 269 12.53 -7.49 -8.99
CA LYS A 269 13.16 -8.76 -9.42
C LYS A 269 12.19 -9.65 -10.19
N ILE A 270 10.93 -9.72 -9.75
CA ILE A 270 9.90 -10.50 -10.45
C ILE A 270 9.58 -9.86 -11.81
N GLU A 271 9.45 -8.54 -11.88
CA GLU A 271 9.21 -7.85 -13.16
C GLU A 271 10.40 -7.96 -14.12
N SER A 272 11.65 -7.83 -13.64
CA SER A 272 12.85 -8.05 -14.45
C SER A 272 12.96 -9.50 -14.96
N ALA A 273 12.62 -10.48 -14.12
CA ALA A 273 12.55 -11.87 -14.56
C ALA A 273 11.49 -12.09 -15.65
N ARG A 274 10.38 -11.34 -15.62
CA ARG A 274 9.35 -11.37 -16.67
C ARG A 274 9.83 -10.73 -17.97
N GLU A 275 10.55 -9.60 -17.89
CA GLU A 275 11.20 -8.96 -19.04
C GLU A 275 12.18 -9.89 -19.73
N SER A 276 13.04 -10.57 -18.97
CA SER A 276 14.01 -11.53 -19.51
C SER A 276 13.37 -12.71 -20.26
N ARG A 277 12.07 -12.96 -20.00
CA ARG A 277 11.26 -13.99 -20.67
C ARG A 277 10.38 -13.42 -21.79
N ASN A 278 10.61 -12.18 -22.21
CA ASN A 278 9.81 -11.45 -23.20
C ASN A 278 8.31 -11.39 -22.84
N LEU A 279 7.98 -11.35 -21.54
CA LEU A 279 6.62 -11.15 -21.07
C LEU A 279 6.33 -9.65 -20.93
N ALA A 280 5.07 -9.25 -21.13
CA ALA A 280 4.67 -7.86 -20.99
C ALA A 280 4.89 -7.36 -19.54
N THR A 281 5.67 -6.28 -19.42
CA THR A 281 5.91 -5.51 -18.21
C THR A 281 5.71 -4.02 -18.50
N PRO A 282 5.17 -3.24 -17.56
CA PRO A 282 5.09 -1.79 -17.75
C PRO A 282 6.42 -1.16 -17.31
N GLN A 283 6.69 0.07 -17.76
CA GLN A 283 7.77 0.85 -17.19
C GLN A 283 7.42 1.25 -15.75
N VAL A 284 8.17 0.76 -14.77
CA VAL A 284 7.99 1.11 -13.35
C VAL A 284 8.67 2.45 -13.07
N SER A 285 7.89 3.47 -12.73
CA SER A 285 8.43 4.76 -12.29
C SER A 285 8.90 4.66 -10.84
N LEU A 286 10.18 4.92 -10.60
CA LEU A 286 10.79 4.80 -9.28
C LEU A 286 10.78 6.10 -8.46
N HIS A 287 10.02 7.12 -8.86
CA HIS A 287 9.96 8.40 -8.13
C HIS A 287 9.50 8.20 -6.68
N THR A 288 10.30 8.64 -5.71
CA THR A 288 10.01 8.49 -4.27
C THR A 288 10.12 9.83 -3.56
N VAL A 289 9.15 10.11 -2.69
CA VAL A 289 9.14 11.31 -1.82
C VAL A 289 9.38 10.87 -0.38
N PHE A 290 10.32 11.53 0.30
CA PHE A 290 10.65 11.25 1.70
C PHE A 290 10.00 12.28 2.66
N GLU A 291 8.91 11.88 3.31
CA GLU A 291 8.23 12.67 4.32
C GLU A 291 8.67 12.29 5.75
N GLY A 292 8.62 13.24 6.70
CA GLY A 292 9.09 13.02 8.07
C GLY A 292 9.74 14.23 8.74
N ASN A 293 9.82 14.20 10.07
CA ASN A 293 10.36 15.29 10.90
C ASN A 293 11.87 15.50 10.61
N PRO A 294 12.41 16.74 10.72
CA PRO A 294 13.85 16.99 10.55
C PRO A 294 14.69 16.08 11.47
N ARG A 295 15.87 15.65 11.00
CA ARG A 295 16.81 14.71 11.68
C ARG A 295 16.46 13.21 11.69
N THR A 296 15.46 12.76 10.94
CA THR A 296 15.12 11.31 10.76
C THR A 296 16.01 10.53 9.77
N GLY A 297 17.18 11.08 9.39
CA GLY A 297 18.13 10.38 8.52
C GLY A 297 17.84 10.44 7.01
N LYS A 298 16.87 11.24 6.55
CA LYS A 298 16.49 11.37 5.13
C LYS A 298 17.66 11.62 4.16
N ARG A 299 18.64 12.45 4.56
CA ARG A 299 19.82 12.72 3.72
C ARG A 299 20.67 11.47 3.51
N ARG A 300 20.87 10.69 4.57
CA ARG A 300 21.62 9.42 4.51
C ARG A 300 20.89 8.35 3.69
N TRP A 301 19.58 8.50 3.52
CA TRP A 301 18.78 7.63 2.66
C TRP A 301 18.96 7.88 1.17
N LEU A 302 19.16 9.14 0.77
CA LEU A 302 19.39 9.48 -0.64
C LEU A 302 20.67 8.83 -1.19
N GLU A 303 21.65 8.56 -0.34
CA GLU A 303 22.88 7.81 -0.70
C GLU A 303 22.59 6.36 -1.15
N PHE A 304 21.45 5.77 -0.72
CA PHE A 304 21.04 4.40 -1.08
C PHE A 304 20.09 4.35 -2.28
N TRP A 305 19.76 5.49 -2.89
CA TRP A 305 18.95 5.55 -4.12
C TRP A 305 19.46 4.68 -5.28
N PRO A 306 20.78 4.52 -5.50
CA PRO A 306 21.30 3.68 -6.59
C PRO A 306 20.88 2.20 -6.51
N ILE A 307 20.41 1.70 -5.37
CA ILE A 307 19.94 0.32 -5.19
C ILE A 307 18.86 -0.04 -6.23
N PHE A 308 17.96 0.90 -6.54
CA PHE A 308 16.85 0.65 -7.45
C PHE A 308 17.25 0.59 -8.92
N PHE A 309 18.44 1.09 -9.28
CA PHE A 309 18.98 0.98 -10.65
C PHE A 309 19.74 -0.33 -10.87
N VAL A 310 20.10 -1.02 -9.77
CA VAL A 310 20.81 -2.31 -9.80
C VAL A 310 19.82 -3.48 -9.67
N ALA A 311 18.69 -3.29 -8.99
CA ALA A 311 17.62 -4.30 -8.85
C ALA A 311 16.91 -4.60 -10.18
#